data_AF-A0A4Y2UNR4-F1
#
_entry.id   AF-A0A4Y2UNR4-F1
#
_cell.length_a   1.000
_cell.length_b   1.000
_cell.length_c   1.000
_cell.angle_alpha   90.00
_cell.angle_beta   90.00
_cell.angle_gamma   90.00
#
_symmetry.space_group_name_H-M   'P 1'
#
loop_
_entity.id
_entity.type
_entity.pdbx_description
1 polymer ?
#
loop_
_entity_poly.entity_id
_entity_poly.type
_entity_poly.pdbx_seq_one_letter_code
_entity_poly.pdbx_strand_id
1 'polypeptide(L)'
;MVWDVCSWRDMGPLICLETTLTGDRYLSILPDHLHSFMSIVHSDGLGQFQQDNATPHASRVATKWLQEHSSDFRHFHSPPKSPEMNIIEDIRDALLHAVENRSPPPRTPMDLWTVLKNEWCELPPRYLQTLFESMPHRVAALLCVRGALHDINQVYQFF
;
A
#
# COMPACT_ATOMS: atom_id res chain seq x y z
N MET A 1 14.13 -5.56 -3.64
CA MET A 1 12.99 -4.63 -3.45
C MET A 1 11.72 -5.47 -3.42
N VAL A 2 10.65 -5.02 -2.76
CA VAL A 2 9.39 -5.75 -2.70
C VAL A 2 8.23 -4.87 -3.15
N TRP A 3 7.19 -5.48 -3.70
CA TRP A 3 5.89 -4.85 -3.91
C TRP A 3 4.86 -5.55 -3.03
N ASP A 4 3.90 -4.79 -2.53
CA ASP A 4 2.88 -5.26 -1.60
C ASP A 4 1.58 -4.47 -1.76
N VAL A 5 0.51 -5.06 -1.24
CA VAL A 5 -0.81 -4.45 -1.11
C VAL A 5 -1.52 -5.04 0.10
N CYS A 6 -2.30 -4.25 0.82
CA CYS A 6 -3.14 -4.71 1.92
C CYS A 6 -4.49 -3.98 1.93
N SER A 7 -5.47 -4.54 2.63
CA SER A 7 -6.76 -3.92 2.89
C SER A 7 -7.05 -3.88 4.39
N TRP A 8 -8.16 -3.25 4.78
CA TRP A 8 -8.68 -3.28 6.15
C TRP A 8 -8.80 -4.71 6.70
N ARG A 9 -9.16 -5.67 5.83
CA ARG A 9 -9.51 -7.04 6.20
C ARG A 9 -8.32 -7.97 6.14
N ASP A 10 -7.54 -7.86 5.07
CA ASP A 10 -6.59 -8.89 4.67
C ASP A 10 -5.29 -8.30 4.14
N MET A 11 -4.21 -9.04 4.39
CA MET A 11 -2.93 -8.84 3.74
C MET A 11 -2.96 -9.42 2.34
N GLY A 12 -2.55 -8.61 1.37
CA GLY A 12 -2.40 -9.05 0.00
C GLY A 12 -1.04 -9.67 -0.28
N PRO A 13 -0.74 -9.94 -1.56
CA PRO A 13 0.53 -10.54 -1.96
C PRO A 13 1.72 -9.64 -1.62
N LEU A 14 2.79 -10.25 -1.07
CA LEU A 14 4.13 -9.68 -0.98
C LEU A 14 5.01 -10.31 -2.08
N ILE A 15 5.54 -9.47 -2.97
CA ILE A 15 6.23 -9.90 -4.19
C ILE A 15 7.67 -9.41 -4.16
N CYS A 16 8.62 -10.34 -4.30
CA CYS A 16 10.04 -9.97 -4.44
C CYS A 16 10.31 -9.54 -5.89
N LEU A 17 10.93 -8.37 -6.03
CA LEU A 17 11.33 -7.82 -7.32
C LEU A 17 12.85 -7.97 -7.46
N GLU A 18 13.25 -8.75 -8.45
CA GLU A 18 14.66 -9.02 -8.77
C GLU A 18 15.39 -7.78 -9.30
N THR A 19 14.65 -6.85 -9.90
CA THR A 19 15.19 -5.62 -10.50
C THR A 19 14.38 -4.41 -10.05
N THR A 20 14.90 -3.21 -10.31
CA THR A 20 14.23 -1.93 -10.02
C THR A 20 12.86 -1.86 -10.69
N LEU A 21 11.88 -1.29 -9.98
CA LEU A 21 10.51 -1.20 -10.48
C LEU A 21 10.49 -0.18 -11.63
N THR A 22 10.06 -0.61 -12.80
CA THR A 22 9.78 0.25 -13.95
C THR A 22 8.28 0.31 -14.19
N GLY A 23 7.80 1.28 -14.98
CA GLY A 23 6.38 1.35 -15.35
C GLY A 23 5.86 0.05 -15.99
N ASP A 24 6.64 -0.56 -16.88
CA ASP A 24 6.25 -1.82 -17.54
C ASP A 24 6.25 -3.01 -16.57
N ARG A 25 7.20 -3.06 -15.62
CA ARG A 25 7.19 -4.09 -14.57
C ARG A 25 6.02 -3.89 -13.62
N TYR A 26 5.70 -2.64 -13.29
CA TYR A 26 4.54 -2.34 -12.48
C TYR A 26 3.25 -2.76 -13.20
N LEU A 27 3.13 -2.48 -14.50
CA LEU A 27 2.03 -2.96 -15.32
C LEU A 27 1.89 -4.50 -15.30
N SER A 28 2.99 -5.25 -15.25
CA SER A 28 2.91 -6.71 -15.12
C SER A 28 2.39 -7.20 -13.76
N ILE A 29 2.43 -6.36 -12.72
CA ILE A 29 1.92 -6.69 -11.39
C ILE A 29 0.42 -6.38 -11.27
N LEU A 30 -0.04 -5.32 -11.94
CA LEU A 30 -1.38 -4.78 -11.79
C LEU A 30 -2.53 -5.79 -12.09
N PRO A 31 -2.56 -6.49 -13.24
CA PRO A 31 -3.60 -7.48 -13.52
C PRO A 31 -3.52 -8.71 -12.61
N ASP A 32 -2.33 -9.30 -12.48
CA ASP A 32 -2.19 -10.61 -11.86
C ASP A 32 -2.29 -10.54 -10.33
N HIS A 33 -1.90 -9.41 -9.73
CA HIS A 33 -1.81 -9.29 -8.29
C HIS A 33 -2.76 -8.24 -7.73
N LEU A 34 -2.78 -7.01 -8.26
CA LEU A 34 -3.66 -5.97 -7.72
C LEU A 34 -5.13 -6.26 -8.05
N HIS A 35 -5.48 -6.45 -9.32
CA HIS A 35 -6.87 -6.67 -9.74
C HIS A 35 -7.47 -7.90 -9.07
N SER A 36 -6.72 -9.01 -9.09
CA SER A 36 -7.07 -10.26 -8.39
C SER A 36 -7.35 -10.01 -6.90
N PHE A 37 -6.46 -9.30 -6.20
CA PHE A 37 -6.65 -8.97 -4.78
C PHE A 37 -7.88 -8.10 -4.55
N MET A 38 -8.06 -7.03 -5.34
CA MET A 38 -9.21 -6.13 -5.25
C MET A 38 -10.53 -6.86 -5.46
N SER A 39 -10.59 -7.82 -6.40
CA SER A 39 -11.79 -8.62 -6.65
C SER A 39 -12.21 -9.48 -5.46
N ILE A 40 -11.23 -9.90 -4.64
CA ILE A 40 -11.45 -10.72 -3.44
C ILE A 40 -11.91 -9.85 -2.26
N VAL A 41 -11.21 -8.74 -2.00
CA VAL A 41 -11.48 -7.89 -0.83
C VAL A 41 -12.61 -6.89 -1.02
N HIS A 42 -12.92 -6.54 -2.28
CA HIS A 42 -13.92 -5.54 -2.68
C HIS A 42 -14.81 -6.07 -3.79
N SER A 43 -15.44 -7.23 -3.56
CA SER A 43 -16.36 -7.86 -4.53
C SER A 43 -17.59 -7.03 -4.88
N ASP A 44 -17.87 -5.95 -4.14
CA ASP A 44 -18.95 -5.00 -4.39
C ASP A 44 -18.58 -3.90 -5.40
N GLY A 45 -17.32 -3.86 -5.86
CA GLY A 45 -16.82 -2.84 -6.79
C GLY A 45 -16.66 -1.44 -6.17
N LEU A 46 -16.77 -1.33 -4.85
CA LEU A 46 -16.64 -0.05 -4.12
C LEU A 46 -15.24 0.16 -3.54
N GLY A 47 -14.31 -0.75 -3.84
CA GLY A 47 -12.93 -0.67 -3.39
C GLY A 47 -12.24 0.63 -3.84
N GLN A 48 -11.37 1.14 -2.98
CA GLN A 48 -10.50 2.27 -3.29
C GLN A 48 -9.04 1.80 -3.21
N PHE A 49 -8.30 1.99 -4.30
CA PHE A 49 -6.89 1.68 -4.36
C PHE A 49 -6.05 2.94 -4.19
N GLN A 50 -5.23 2.97 -3.14
CA GLN A 50 -4.28 4.03 -2.88
C GLN A 50 -2.86 3.56 -3.20
N GLN A 51 -2.08 4.44 -3.83
CA GLN A 51 -0.63 4.28 -4.03
C GLN A 51 0.07 5.63 -3.86
N ASP A 52 1.41 5.60 -3.78
CA ASP A 52 2.23 6.81 -3.82
C ASP A 52 2.40 7.32 -5.28
N ASN A 53 3.02 8.50 -5.41
CA ASN A 53 3.31 9.12 -6.71
C ASN A 53 4.73 8.78 -7.22
N ALA A 54 5.29 7.62 -6.87
CA ALA A 54 6.59 7.19 -7.39
C ALA A 54 6.57 7.09 -8.92
N THR A 55 7.73 7.32 -9.57
CA THR A 55 7.82 7.37 -11.04
C THR A 55 7.21 6.16 -11.76
N PRO A 56 7.38 4.90 -11.30
CA PRO A 56 6.74 3.74 -11.94
C PRO A 56 5.21 3.75 -11.82
N HIS A 57 4.68 4.18 -10.67
CA HIS A 57 3.24 4.26 -10.39
C HIS A 57 2.56 5.40 -11.16
N ALA A 58 3.27 6.52 -11.34
CA ALA A 58 2.85 7.66 -12.15
C ALA A 58 3.13 7.49 -13.66
N SER A 59 3.64 6.33 -14.09
CA SER A 59 3.95 6.10 -15.51
C SER A 59 2.68 6.05 -16.36
N ARG A 60 2.79 6.49 -17.62
CA ARG A 60 1.64 6.51 -18.56
C ARG A 60 0.96 5.15 -18.70
N VAL A 61 1.73 4.07 -18.67
CA VAL A 61 1.20 2.70 -18.81
C VAL A 61 0.40 2.29 -17.57
N ALA A 62 0.90 2.61 -16.37
CA ALA A 62 0.23 2.31 -15.12
C ALA A 62 -1.05 3.13 -14.94
N THR A 63 -0.98 4.45 -15.19
CA THR A 63 -2.14 5.34 -15.08
C THR A 63 -3.23 4.97 -16.08
N LYS A 64 -2.85 4.58 -17.31
CA LYS A 64 -3.79 4.13 -18.33
C LYS A 64 -4.51 2.86 -17.88
N TRP A 65 -3.78 1.87 -17.37
CA TRP A 65 -4.38 0.63 -16.88
C TRP A 65 -5.37 0.89 -15.74
N LEU A 66 -5.01 1.75 -14.77
CA LEU A 66 -5.92 2.13 -13.66
C LEU A 66 -7.18 2.84 -14.15
N GLN A 67 -7.08 3.65 -15.21
CA GLN A 67 -8.25 4.30 -15.83
C GLN A 67 -9.17 3.28 -16.53
N GLU A 68 -8.59 2.31 -17.25
CA GLU A 68 -9.32 1.25 -17.94
C GLU A 68 -10.09 0.34 -16.96
N HIS A 69 -9.62 0.21 -15.71
CA HIS A 69 -10.25 -0.60 -14.66
C HIS A 69 -11.02 0.23 -13.62
N SER A 70 -11.35 1.49 -13.93
CA SER A 70 -12.08 2.38 -13.02
C SER A 70 -13.53 1.95 -12.73
N SER A 71 -14.08 1.00 -13.51
CA SER A 71 -15.36 0.36 -13.21
C SER A 71 -15.29 -0.64 -12.07
N ASP A 72 -14.11 -1.19 -11.81
CA ASP A 72 -13.91 -2.32 -10.88
C ASP A 72 -13.53 -1.82 -9.49
N PHE A 73 -12.74 -0.74 -9.43
CA PHE A 73 -12.39 -0.03 -8.21
C PHE A 73 -11.97 1.40 -8.53
N ARG A 74 -12.02 2.28 -7.53
CA ARG A 74 -11.60 3.68 -7.68
C ARG A 74 -10.12 3.82 -7.35
N HIS A 75 -9.38 4.55 -8.18
CA HIS A 75 -8.01 4.95 -7.85
C HIS A 75 -8.04 6.23 -6.99
N PHE A 76 -7.52 6.14 -5.77
CA PHE A 76 -7.38 7.26 -4.84
C PHE A 76 -6.07 8.00 -5.10
N HIS A 77 -6.18 9.26 -5.49
CA HIS A 77 -5.04 10.12 -5.77
C HIS A 77 -4.49 10.72 -4.47
N SER A 78 -3.40 10.14 -3.95
CA SER A 78 -2.68 10.71 -2.82
C SER A 78 -2.12 12.11 -3.18
N PRO A 79 -2.32 13.13 -2.33
CA PRO A 79 -1.67 14.43 -2.45
C PRO A 79 -0.16 14.27 -2.50
N PRO A 80 0.55 15.09 -3.29
CA PRO A 80 2.00 15.06 -3.34
C PRO A 80 2.62 15.26 -1.95
N LYS A 81 3.70 14.50 -1.68
CA LYS A 81 4.53 14.60 -0.46
C LYS A 81 3.73 14.40 0.84
N SER A 82 2.83 13.41 0.89
CA SER A 82 2.06 13.11 2.11
C SER A 82 2.30 11.66 2.55
N PRO A 83 3.54 11.29 2.93
CA PRO A 83 3.86 9.94 3.39
C PRO A 83 3.03 9.53 4.62
N GLU A 84 2.56 10.50 5.41
CA GLU A 84 1.74 10.27 6.60
C GLU A 84 0.40 9.59 6.27
N MET A 85 -0.04 9.67 5.02
CA MET A 85 -1.26 9.04 4.53
C MET A 85 -1.03 7.68 3.87
N ASN A 86 0.19 7.14 3.92
CA ASN A 86 0.48 5.81 3.37
C ASN A 86 0.74 4.81 4.50
N ILE A 87 -0.28 4.04 4.89
CA ILE A 87 -0.15 2.99 5.93
C ILE A 87 0.90 1.93 5.60
N ILE A 88 1.25 1.76 4.32
CA ILE A 88 2.28 0.80 3.91
C ILE A 88 3.64 1.19 4.52
N GLU A 89 3.91 2.47 4.74
CA GLU A 89 5.17 2.89 5.39
C GLU A 89 5.21 2.42 6.85
N ASP A 90 4.11 2.49 7.60
CA ASP A 90 4.06 1.96 8.97
C ASP A 90 4.21 0.43 9.00
N ILE A 91 3.69 -0.26 7.98
CA ILE A 91 3.87 -1.70 7.84
C ILE A 91 5.32 -2.02 7.51
N ARG A 92 5.96 -1.28 6.59
CA ARG A 92 7.38 -1.43 6.27
C ARG A 92 8.26 -1.24 7.50
N ASP A 93 8.00 -0.22 8.29
CA ASP A 93 8.73 0.05 9.53
C ASP A 93 8.57 -1.10 10.53
N ALA A 94 7.37 -1.63 10.70
CA ALA A 94 7.12 -2.80 11.56
C ALA A 94 7.88 -4.04 11.08
N LEU A 95 7.90 -4.30 9.77
CA LEU A 95 8.66 -5.42 9.18
C LEU A 95 10.17 -5.25 9.37
N LEU A 96 10.69 -4.04 9.15
CA LEU A 96 12.10 -3.73 9.38
C LEU A 96 12.49 -3.99 10.83
N HIS A 97 11.69 -3.49 11.78
CA HIS A 97 11.91 -3.73 13.19
C HIS A 97 11.84 -5.22 13.57
N ALA A 98 10.91 -5.98 12.97
CA ALA A 98 10.84 -7.43 13.19
C ALA A 98 12.08 -8.17 12.66
N VAL A 99 12.58 -7.77 11.49
CA VAL A 99 13.82 -8.31 10.91
C VAL A 99 15.03 -8.00 11.78
N GLU A 100 15.16 -6.75 12.27
CA GLU A 100 16.29 -6.31 13.08
C GLU A 100 16.37 -7.01 14.43
N ASN A 101 15.21 -7.29 15.05
CA ASN A 101 15.13 -7.97 16.33
C ASN A 101 15.20 -9.50 16.24
N ARG A 102 15.31 -10.06 15.02
CA ARG A 102 15.32 -11.50 14.84
C ARG A 102 16.65 -12.12 15.26
N SER A 103 16.56 -13.23 15.98
CA SER A 103 17.73 -14.01 16.42
C SER A 103 17.60 -15.49 16.01
N PRO A 104 18.54 -16.03 15.22
CA PRO A 104 19.68 -15.33 14.61
C PRO A 104 19.22 -14.35 13.50
N PRO A 105 20.01 -13.30 13.20
CA PRO A 105 19.70 -12.40 12.10
C PRO A 105 19.79 -13.13 10.75
N PRO A 106 18.99 -12.72 9.74
CA PRO A 106 19.07 -13.29 8.40
C PRO A 106 20.45 -13.04 7.78
N ARG A 107 21.05 -14.07 7.18
CA ARG A 107 22.44 -14.03 6.69
C ARG A 107 22.54 -13.96 5.17
N THR A 108 21.47 -14.35 4.48
CA THR A 108 21.39 -14.34 3.03
C THR A 108 20.16 -13.56 2.56
N PRO A 109 20.13 -13.07 1.30
CA PRO A 109 18.93 -12.47 0.72
C PRO A 109 17.72 -13.42 0.74
N MET A 110 17.96 -14.73 0.61
CA MET A 110 16.92 -15.76 0.71
C MET A 110 16.36 -15.84 2.14
N ASP A 111 17.23 -15.83 3.15
CA ASP A 111 16.79 -15.81 4.56
C ASP A 111 15.98 -14.55 4.84
N LEU A 112 16.47 -13.38 4.41
CA LEU A 112 15.76 -12.12 4.59
C LEU A 112 14.37 -12.16 3.93
N TRP A 113 14.27 -12.73 2.73
CA TRP A 113 12.99 -12.89 2.04
C TRP A 113 12.03 -13.81 2.79
N THR A 114 12.53 -14.94 3.32
CA THR A 114 11.73 -15.86 4.15
C THR A 114 11.27 -15.17 5.43
N VAL A 115 12.14 -14.40 6.08
CA VAL A 115 11.77 -13.60 7.27
C VAL A 115 10.65 -12.63 6.91
N LEU A 116 10.85 -11.78 5.90
CA LEU A 116 9.86 -10.78 5.48
C LEU A 116 8.50 -11.40 5.16
N LYS A 117 8.48 -12.52 4.44
CA LYS A 117 7.24 -13.25 4.15
C LYS A 117 6.54 -13.74 5.40
N ASN A 118 7.29 -14.31 6.35
CA ASN A 118 6.69 -14.80 7.59
C ASN A 118 6.13 -13.64 8.41
N GLU A 119 6.90 -12.57 8.61
CA GLU A 119 6.43 -11.40 9.36
C GLU A 119 5.21 -10.76 8.68
N TRP A 120 5.20 -10.67 7.35
CA TRP A 120 4.05 -10.16 6.57
C TRP A 120 2.78 -10.96 6.80
N CYS A 121 2.88 -12.29 6.81
CA CYS A 121 1.73 -13.19 7.06
C CYS A 121 1.27 -13.18 8.52
N GLU A 122 2.18 -12.94 9.46
CA GLU A 122 1.90 -12.95 10.90
C GLU A 122 1.47 -11.58 11.44
N LEU A 123 1.43 -10.54 10.60
CA LEU A 123 0.96 -9.22 11.01
C LEU A 123 -0.47 -9.30 11.56
N PRO A 124 -0.70 -8.91 12.84
CA PRO A 124 -2.01 -9.10 13.45
C PRO A 124 -3.08 -8.30 12.71
N PRO A 125 -4.27 -8.88 12.44
CA PRO A 125 -5.38 -8.14 11.84
C PRO A 125 -5.72 -6.86 12.61
N ARG A 126 -5.60 -6.88 13.94
CA ARG A 126 -5.81 -5.70 14.79
C ARG A 126 -4.80 -4.57 14.54
N TYR A 127 -3.56 -4.90 14.20
CA TYR A 127 -2.57 -3.90 13.86
C TYR A 127 -2.97 -3.16 12.58
N LEU A 128 -3.32 -3.91 11.53
CA LEU A 128 -3.81 -3.35 10.26
C LEU A 128 -5.04 -2.46 10.48
N GLN A 129 -6.03 -2.96 11.20
CA GLN A 129 -7.24 -2.20 11.53
C GLN A 129 -6.90 -0.89 12.23
N THR A 130 -5.99 -0.90 13.21
CA THR A 130 -5.57 0.32 13.91
C THR A 130 -4.93 1.34 12.95
N LEU A 131 -4.13 0.87 11.98
CA LEU A 131 -3.52 1.76 10.97
C LEU A 131 -4.59 2.45 10.13
N PHE A 132 -5.54 1.70 9.59
CA PHE A 132 -6.63 2.27 8.80
C PHE A 132 -7.56 3.17 9.65
N GLU A 133 -7.89 2.80 10.90
CA GLU A 133 -8.70 3.61 11.83
C GLU A 133 -8.00 4.93 12.21
N SER A 134 -6.67 4.96 12.10
CA SER A 134 -5.89 6.17 12.36
C SER A 134 -5.93 7.18 11.20
N MET A 135 -6.38 6.78 10.00
CA MET A 135 -6.36 7.66 8.81
C MET A 135 -7.11 8.98 8.99
N PRO A 136 -8.34 9.02 9.54
CA PRO A 136 -9.02 10.29 9.78
C PRO A 136 -8.22 11.25 10.68
N HIS A 137 -7.53 10.72 11.69
CA HIS A 137 -6.69 11.50 12.60
C HIS A 137 -5.42 12.00 11.88
N ARG A 138 -4.79 11.16 11.06
CA ARG A 138 -3.62 11.52 10.23
C ARG A 138 -3.96 12.64 9.25
N VAL A 139 -5.09 12.53 8.57
CA VAL A 139 -5.58 13.58 7.65
C VAL A 139 -5.86 14.87 8.41
N ALA A 140 -6.54 14.81 9.56
CA ALA A 140 -6.80 15.99 10.38
C ALA A 140 -5.50 16.67 10.85
N ALA A 141 -4.51 15.90 11.28
CA ALA A 141 -3.20 16.41 11.66
C ALA A 141 -2.48 17.07 10.47
N LEU A 142 -2.51 16.45 9.28
CA LEU A 142 -1.93 17.00 8.05
C LEU A 142 -2.56 18.35 7.67
N LEU A 143 -3.90 18.45 7.75
CA LEU A 143 -4.64 19.68 7.47
C LEU A 143 -4.29 20.80 8.47
N CYS A 144 -4.13 20.45 9.75
CA CYS A 144 -3.73 21.40 10.78
C CYS A 144 -2.33 21.98 10.53
N VAL A 145 -1.35 21.14 10.19
CA VAL A 145 0.03 21.56 9.91
C VAL A 145 0.13 22.38 8.63
N ARG A 146 -0.67 22.07 7.60
CA ARG A 146 -0.63 22.75 6.30
C ARG A 146 -1.54 23.97 6.18
N GLY A 147 -2.29 24.32 7.23
CA GLY A 147 -3.13 25.53 7.29
C GLY A 147 -4.29 25.57 6.28
N ALA A 148 -4.65 24.46 5.64
CA ALA A 148 -5.57 24.43 4.51
C ALA A 148 -6.93 23.85 4.91
N LEU A 149 -7.94 24.73 5.01
CA LEU A 149 -9.37 24.41 5.10
C LEU A 149 -9.96 23.85 3.77
N HIS A 150 -9.12 23.51 2.79
CA HIS A 150 -9.55 23.24 1.40
C HIS A 150 -9.76 21.76 1.06
N ASP A 151 -9.52 20.82 1.96
CA ASP A 151 -9.54 19.38 1.62
C ASP A 151 -10.37 18.51 2.58
N ILE A 152 -11.47 19.06 3.10
CA ILE A 152 -12.48 18.27 3.83
C ILE A 152 -13.02 17.10 2.99
N ASN A 153 -13.00 17.22 1.65
CA ASN A 153 -13.42 16.14 0.76
C ASN A 153 -12.48 14.93 0.77
N GLN A 154 -11.19 15.08 1.10
CA GLN A 154 -10.29 13.93 1.29
C GLN A 154 -10.62 13.16 2.56
N VAL A 155 -11.05 13.85 3.62
CA VAL A 155 -11.46 13.22 4.88
C VAL A 155 -12.62 12.25 4.64
N TYR A 156 -13.64 12.67 3.88
CA TYR A 156 -14.80 11.84 3.54
C TYR A 156 -14.52 10.69 2.56
N GLN A 157 -13.36 10.65 1.91
CA GLN A 157 -13.01 9.54 1.00
C GLN A 157 -12.36 8.35 1.74
N PHE A 158 -11.95 8.54 2.99
CA PHE A 158 -11.47 7.47 3.87
C PHE A 158 -12.57 6.92 4.81
N PHE A 159 -13.80 7.44 4.72
CA PHE A 159 -15.01 6.94 5.40
C PHE A 159 -15.97 6.30 4.39
#